data_AF-A0A2E3RPM1-F1
#
_entry.id   AF-A0A2E3RPM1-F1
#
_cell.length_a   1.000
_cell.length_b   1.000
_cell.length_c   1.000
_cell.angle_alpha   90.00
_cell.angle_beta   90.00
_cell.angle_gamma   90.00
#
_symmetry.space_group_name_H-M   'P 1'
#
loop_
_entity.id
_entity.type
_entity.pdbx_description
1 polymer ?
#
loop_
_entity_poly.entity_id
_entity_poly.type
_entity_poly.pdbx_seq_one_letter_code
_entity_poly.pdbx_strand_id
1 'polypeptide(L)' 'MPIWSFHGDQDLTISVDGTLVPMNNLEQCSDSAAVQLQTTIYPGVGHDSWTATYDLSAGHDIYAWMLGHRNK' A
#
# COMPACT_ATOMS: atom_id res chain seq x y z
N MET A 1 13.61 3.69 -0.56
CA MET A 1 12.63 3.97 0.50
C MET A 1 11.50 2.96 0.38
N PRO A 2 11.33 2.04 1.33
CA PRO A 2 10.26 1.04 1.31
C PRO A 2 8.88 1.70 1.33
N ILE A 3 7.93 1.21 0.54
CA ILE A 3 6.55 1.71 0.49
C ILE A 3 5.60 0.52 0.47
N TRP A 4 4.62 0.52 1.38
CA TRP A 4 3.46 -0.37 1.32
C TRP A 4 2.20 0.48 1.25
N SER A 5 1.52 0.45 0.10
CA SER A 5 0.31 1.22 -0.16
C SER A 5 -0.95 0.38 0.04
N PHE A 6 -2.03 1.04 0.45
CA PHE A 6 -3.34 0.44 0.72
C PHE A 6 -4.43 1.30 0.07
N HIS A 7 -5.46 0.68 -0.48
CA HIS A 7 -6.64 1.36 -1.03
C HIS A 7 -7.86 0.42 -1.07
N GLY A 8 -9.08 0.96 -1.03
CA GLY A 8 -10.31 0.21 -1.33
C GLY A 8 -10.70 0.32 -2.80
N ASP A 9 -11.13 -0.76 -3.47
CA ASP A 9 -11.49 -0.68 -4.90
C ASP A 9 -12.86 -0.03 -5.18
N GLN A 10 -13.66 0.22 -4.14
CA GLN A 10 -14.93 0.94 -4.20
C GLN A 10 -14.83 2.34 -3.57
N ASP A 11 -13.62 2.92 -3.46
CA ASP A 11 -13.47 4.29 -3.00
C ASP A 11 -14.06 5.27 -4.05
N LEU A 12 -15.21 5.87 -3.70
CA LEU A 12 -15.90 6.87 -4.51
C LEU A 12 -15.47 8.32 -4.17
N THR A 13 -14.60 8.50 -3.18
CA THR A 13 -14.05 9.79 -2.77
C THR A 13 -12.71 10.04 -3.45
N ILE A 14 -11.82 9.04 -3.44
CA ILE A 14 -10.51 9.07 -4.10
C ILE A 14 -10.43 7.85 -5.02
N SER A 15 -10.16 8.06 -6.31
CA SER A 15 -10.01 6.92 -7.23
C SER A 15 -8.84 6.03 -6.81
N VAL A 16 -9.04 4.71 -6.90
CA VAL A 16 -7.98 3.69 -6.69
C VAL A 16 -6.75 3.91 -7.59
N ASP A 17 -6.92 4.58 -8.73
CA ASP A 17 -5.82 5.00 -9.60
C ASP A 17 -4.81 5.92 -8.89
N GLY A 18 -5.26 6.66 -7.87
CA GLY A 18 -4.40 7.46 -7.01
C GLY A 18 -3.33 6.64 -6.27
N THR A 19 -3.57 5.33 -6.08
CA THR A 19 -2.58 4.37 -5.58
C THR A 19 -1.94 3.57 -6.72
N LEU A 20 -2.73 3.03 -7.65
CA LEU A 20 -2.22 2.11 -8.67
C LEU A 20 -1.25 2.78 -9.65
N VAL A 21 -1.55 3.98 -10.15
CA VAL A 21 -0.70 4.68 -11.12
C VAL A 21 0.70 4.97 -10.57
N PRO A 22 0.87 5.62 -9.39
CA PRO A 22 2.21 5.87 -8.88
C PRO A 22 2.96 4.58 -8.51
N MET A 23 2.28 3.58 -7.96
CA MET A 23 2.93 2.30 -7.61
C MET A 23 3.42 1.57 -8.86
N ASN A 24 2.60 1.49 -9.92
CA ASN A 24 3.00 0.91 -11.21
C ASN A 24 4.18 1.65 -11.86
N ASN A 25 4.23 2.98 -11.71
CA ASN A 25 5.36 3.79 -12.21
C ASN A 25 6.63 3.54 -11.40
N LEU A 26 6.52 3.38 -10.08
CA LEU A 26 7.65 3.05 -9.21
C LEU A 26 8.22 1.66 -9.50
N GLU A 27 7.35 0.67 -9.78
CA GLU A 27 7.77 -0.69 -10.16
C GLU A 27 8.57 -0.72 -11.47
N GLN A 28 8.29 0.19 -12.40
CA GLN A 28 8.98 0.31 -13.68
C GLN A 28 10.35 1.01 -13.60
N CYS A 29 10.69 1.62 -12.46
CA CYS A 29 12.00 2.25 -12.30
C CYS A 29 13.11 1.19 -12.28
N SER A 30 14.27 1.47 -12.87
CA SER A 30 15.39 0.52 -12.98
C SER A 30 15.98 0.06 -11.64
N ASP A 31 15.76 0.83 -10.57
CA ASP A 31 16.14 0.52 -9.20
C ASP A 31 14.94 0.05 -8.34
N SER A 32 13.79 -0.30 -8.94
CA SER A 32 12.62 -0.74 -8.20
C SER A 32 12.89 -1.97 -7.35
N ALA A 33 13.81 -2.87 -7.76
CA ALA A 33 14.28 -3.98 -6.94
C ALA A 33 15.03 -3.55 -5.67
N ALA A 34 15.63 -2.36 -5.64
CA ALA A 34 16.23 -1.77 -4.43
C ALA A 34 15.19 -1.10 -3.52
N VAL A 35 13.97 -0.88 -4.01
CA VAL A 35 12.86 -0.25 -3.31
C VAL A 35 11.83 -1.32 -2.99
N GLN A 36 11.71 -1.73 -1.73
CA GLN A 36 10.65 -2.69 -1.36
C GLN A 36 9.27 -2.04 -1.49
N LEU A 37 8.59 -2.32 -2.60
CA LEU A 37 7.25 -1.85 -2.93
C LEU A 37 6.23 -2.96 -2.65
N GLN A 38 5.12 -2.61 -2.00
CA GLN A 38 3.96 -3.47 -1.80
C GLN A 38 2.68 -2.66 -2.01
N THR A 39 1.65 -3.31 -2.55
CA THR A 39 0.33 -2.71 -2.77
C THR A 39 -0.75 -3.68 -2.35
N THR A 40 -1.70 -3.21 -1.56
CA THR A 40 -2.87 -3.98 -1.13
C THR A 40 -4.13 -3.24 -1.53
N ILE A 41 -4.96 -3.88 -2.35
CA ILE A 41 -6.27 -3.37 -2.74
C ILE A 41 -7.32 -4.22 -2.05
N TYR A 42 -8.20 -3.59 -1.26
CA TYR A 42 -9.28 -4.26 -0.56
C TYR A 42 -10.53 -4.33 -1.44
N PRO A 43 -10.99 -5.55 -1.82
CA PRO A 43 -12.17 -5.70 -2.66
C PRO A 43 -13.44 -5.31 -1.92
N GLY A 44 -14.29 -4.48 -2.55
CA GLY A 44 -15.57 -4.06 -1.97
C GLY A 44 -15.46 -3.00 -0.87
N VAL A 45 -14.25 -2.59 -0.49
CA VAL A 45 -14.02 -1.56 0.54
C VAL A 45 -14.05 -0.18 -0.12
N GLY A 46 -14.76 0.74 0.52
CA GLY A 46 -14.85 2.14 0.10
C GLY A 46 -13.68 2.97 0.61
N HIS A 47 -13.97 4.23 0.95
CA HIS A 47 -12.94 5.20 1.36
C HIS A 47 -12.14 4.77 2.59
N ASP A 48 -12.79 4.16 3.59
CA ASP A 48 -12.13 3.69 4.82
C ASP A 48 -11.38 2.36 4.58
N SER A 49 -10.20 2.48 3.98
CA SER A 49 -9.23 1.39 3.84
C SER A 49 -8.22 1.36 4.99
N TRP A 50 -8.20 2.39 5.85
CA TRP A 50 -7.20 2.53 6.91
C TRP A 50 -7.60 1.83 8.20
N THR A 51 -8.90 1.76 8.56
CA THR A 51 -9.31 1.12 9.82
C THR A 51 -8.83 -0.32 9.88
N ALA A 52 -9.18 -1.12 8.86
CA ALA A 52 -8.79 -2.53 8.80
C ALA A 52 -7.28 -2.76 8.62
N THR A 53 -6.57 -1.76 8.09
CA THR A 53 -5.12 -1.77 7.91
C THR A 53 -4.40 -1.51 9.24
N TYR A 54 -4.78 -0.46 9.96
CA TYR A 54 -4.12 -0.09 11.22
C TYR A 54 -4.55 -0.95 12.40
N ASP A 55 -5.82 -1.39 12.46
CA ASP A 55 -6.29 -2.27 13.53
C ASP A 55 -5.90 -3.75 13.32
N LEU A 56 -5.25 -4.05 12.19
CA LEU A 56 -4.78 -5.38 11.77
C LEU A 56 -5.89 -6.40 11.51
N SER A 57 -7.16 -6.00 11.47
CA SER A 57 -8.29 -6.90 11.20
C SER A 57 -8.28 -7.48 9.78
N ALA A 58 -7.63 -6.81 8.83
CA ALA A 58 -7.37 -7.32 7.50
C ALA A 58 -6.19 -8.33 7.43
N GLY A 59 -5.44 -8.52 8.53
CA GLY A 59 -4.35 -9.49 8.60
C GLY A 59 -3.01 -9.02 8.01
N HIS A 60 -2.85 -7.73 7.74
CA HIS A 60 -1.60 -7.14 7.29
C HIS A 60 -0.79 -6.62 8.49
N ASP A 61 0.27 -7.32 8.89
CA ASP A 61 1.16 -6.87 9.98
C ASP A 61 2.07 -5.71 9.52
N ILE A 62 1.46 -4.55 9.32
CA ILE A 62 2.14 -3.33 8.85
C ILE A 62 3.20 -2.85 9.84
N TYR A 63 3.04 -3.15 11.13
CA TYR A 63 3.97 -2.71 12.17
C TYR A 63 5.25 -3.52 12.14
N ALA A 64 5.15 -4.85 12.06
CA ALA A 64 6.33 -5.70 11.87
C ALA A 64 7.04 -5.36 10.56
N TRP A 65 6.28 -5.10 9.48
CA TRP A 65 6.85 -4.67 8.21
C TRP A 65 7.59 -3.34 8.33
N MET A 66 6.98 -2.31 8.91
CA MET A 66 7.62 -0.99 9.09
C MET A 66 8.89 -1.09 9.95
N LEU A 67 8.82 -1.77 11.10
CA LEU A 67 9.96 -1.96 12.00
C LEU A 67 11.06 -2.86 11.40
N GLY A 68 10.69 -3.68 10.41
CA GLY A 68 11.61 -4.47 9.60
C GLY A 68 12.47 -3.65 8.64
N HIS A 69 12.26 -2.32 8.53
CA HIS A 69 13.03 -1.44 7.66
C HIS A 69 13.88 -0.46 8.47
N ARG A 70 15.07 -0.17 7.95
CA ARG A 70 16.02 0.78 8.54
C ARG A 70 16.79 1.48 7.44
N ASN A 71 17.02 2.78 7.62
CA ASN A 71 17.96 3.53 6.78
C ASN A 71 19.34 2.90 6.97
N LYS A 72 19.99 2.56 5.86
CA LYS A 72 21.39 2.14 5.87
C LYS A 72 22.28 3.37 5.74
#